data_AF-A0AB39Z4K8-F1
#
_entry.id   AF-A0AB39Z4K8-F1
#
_cell.length_a   1.000
_cell.length_b   1.000
_cell.length_c   1.000
_cell.angle_alpha   90.00
_cell.angle_beta   90.00
_cell.angle_gamma   90.00
#
_symmetry.space_group_name_H-M   'P 1'
#
loop_
_entity.id
_entity.type
_entity.pdbx_description
1 polymer ?
#
loop_
_entity_poly.entity_id
_entity_poly.type
_entity_poly.pdbx_seq_one_letter_code
_entity_poly.pdbx_strand_id
1 'polypeptide(L)'
;MKWSHVLVFLFGILAVTTSQRRDFKTTRDCERQENVTLMEAYEAVFLRKTEPVDFKVKCFLHCSIEESINFRKAFNLVPPSKVDHCMLIKDEDKCEEGLKKFKCYYDK
;
A
#
# COMPACT_ATOMS: atom_id res chain seq x y z
N MET A 1 -40.54 -29.91 -14.68
CA MET A 1 -39.20 -29.29 -14.54
C MET A 1 -39.36 -27.89 -13.96
N LYS A 2 -39.17 -27.72 -12.64
CA LYS A 2 -39.31 -26.44 -11.91
C LYS A 2 -37.98 -26.11 -11.24
N TRP A 3 -36.95 -25.77 -12.01
CA TRP A 3 -35.61 -25.44 -11.47
C TRP A 3 -34.93 -24.27 -12.21
N SER A 4 -35.68 -23.42 -12.92
CA SER A 4 -35.08 -22.39 -13.79
C SER A 4 -34.99 -21.00 -13.14
N HIS A 5 -35.74 -20.71 -12.08
CA HIS A 5 -35.76 -19.37 -11.46
C HIS A 5 -34.84 -19.21 -10.24
N VAL A 6 -34.39 -20.29 -9.60
CA VAL A 6 -33.52 -20.20 -8.40
C VAL A 6 -32.08 -19.84 -8.78
N LEU A 7 -31.61 -20.30 -9.93
CA LEU A 7 -30.23 -20.09 -10.40
C LEU A 7 -29.93 -18.61 -10.66
N VAL A 8 -30.87 -17.86 -11.26
CA VAL A 8 -30.64 -16.44 -11.61
C VAL A 8 -30.54 -15.55 -10.36
N PHE A 9 -31.29 -15.86 -9.30
CA PHE A 9 -31.21 -15.14 -8.02
C PHE A 9 -29.89 -15.40 -7.28
N LEU A 10 -29.32 -16.60 -7.37
CA LEU A 10 -28.05 -16.94 -6.72
C LEU A 10 -26.85 -16.20 -7.35
N PHE A 11 -26.82 -16.02 -8.67
CA PHE A 11 -25.74 -15.26 -9.32
C PHE A 11 -25.80 -13.76 -9.02
N GLY A 12 -27.01 -13.19 -8.89
CA GLY A 12 -27.17 -11.79 -8.51
C GLY A 12 -26.65 -11.47 -7.10
N ILE A 13 -26.84 -12.38 -6.15
CA ILE A 13 -26.37 -12.20 -4.76
C ILE A 13 -24.84 -12.35 -4.67
N LEU A 14 -24.23 -13.26 -5.43
CA LEU A 14 -22.75 -13.39 -5.47
C LEU A 14 -22.06 -12.15 -6.04
N ALA A 15 -22.64 -11.51 -7.07
CA ALA A 15 -22.05 -10.30 -7.65
C ALA A 15 -22.03 -9.14 -6.64
N VAL A 16 -23.07 -9.02 -5.80
CA VAL A 16 -23.19 -7.95 -4.80
C VAL A 16 -22.22 -8.15 -3.61
N THR A 17 -21.91 -9.40 -3.23
CA THR A 17 -20.99 -9.67 -2.11
C THR A 17 -19.51 -9.52 -2.48
N THR A 18 -19.16 -9.55 -3.78
CA THR A 18 -17.78 -9.31 -4.23
C THR A 18 -17.35 -7.84 -4.29
N SER A 19 -18.26 -6.90 -3.98
CA SER A 19 -17.88 -5.53 -3.66
C SER A 19 -17.25 -5.47 -2.27
N GLN A 20 -16.12 -6.18 -2.06
CA GLN A 20 -15.19 -5.82 -1.00
C GLN A 20 -14.76 -4.39 -1.31
N ARG A 21 -15.33 -3.42 -0.58
CA ARG A 21 -14.65 -2.15 -0.36
C ARG A 21 -13.24 -2.55 0.06
N ARG A 22 -12.23 -2.21 -0.74
CA ARG A 22 -10.86 -2.20 -0.22
C ARG A 22 -10.90 -1.18 0.90
N ASP A 23 -10.99 -1.65 2.14
CA ASP A 23 -10.86 -0.80 3.30
C ASP A 23 -9.45 -0.24 3.22
N PHE A 24 -9.35 1.01 2.76
CA PHE A 24 -8.07 1.67 2.66
C PHE A 24 -7.52 1.86 4.07
N LYS A 25 -6.26 1.48 4.27
CA LYS A 25 -5.59 1.71 5.54
C LYS A 25 -5.30 3.19 5.71
N THR A 26 -5.16 3.62 6.95
CA THR A 26 -4.51 4.88 7.28
C THR A 26 -3.03 4.61 7.58
N THR A 27 -2.20 5.66 7.59
CA THR A 27 -0.80 5.52 8.03
C THR A 27 -0.72 4.92 9.45
N ARG A 28 -1.65 5.27 10.34
CA ARG A 28 -1.72 4.72 11.70
C ARG A 28 -2.01 3.21 11.73
N ASP A 29 -2.77 2.71 10.75
CA ASP A 29 -3.01 1.27 10.65
C ASP A 29 -1.74 0.53 10.22
N CYS A 30 -0.97 1.13 9.30
CA CYS A 30 0.35 0.60 8.93
C CYS A 30 1.35 0.66 10.10
N GLU A 31 1.33 1.74 10.92
CA GLU A 31 2.20 1.84 12.11
C GLU A 31 1.92 0.71 13.09
N ARG A 32 0.63 0.44 13.36
CA ARG A 32 0.21 -0.64 14.27
C ARG A 32 0.53 -2.02 13.72
N GLN A 33 0.33 -2.23 12.42
CA GLN A 33 0.56 -3.53 11.79
C GLN A 33 2.03 -3.94 11.88
N GLU A 34 2.94 -3.02 11.56
CA GLU A 34 4.37 -3.32 11.48
C GLU A 34 5.12 -3.00 12.79
N ASN A 35 4.40 -2.43 13.78
CA ASN A 35 4.97 -1.97 15.05
C ASN A 35 6.17 -1.03 14.82
N VAL A 36 5.96 -0.05 13.95
CA VAL A 36 6.92 0.99 13.57
C VAL A 36 6.17 2.31 13.53
N THR A 37 6.72 3.33 14.17
CA THR A 37 6.19 4.69 14.09
C THR A 37 6.64 5.36 12.79
N LEU A 38 5.84 6.32 12.31
CA LEU A 38 6.22 7.16 11.18
C LEU A 38 7.57 7.86 11.41
N MET A 39 7.87 8.23 12.66
CA MET A 39 9.13 8.86 13.01
C MET A 39 10.31 7.89 12.86
N GLU A 40 10.21 6.66 13.36
CA GLU A 40 11.25 5.64 13.18
C GLU A 40 11.51 5.35 11.70
N ALA A 41 10.45 5.24 10.89
CA ALA A 41 10.58 5.06 9.46
C ALA A 41 11.24 6.28 8.77
N TYR A 42 10.87 7.50 9.18
CA TYR A 42 11.49 8.73 8.69
C TYR A 42 12.98 8.79 9.02
N GLU A 43 13.35 8.50 10.27
CA GLU A 43 14.74 8.52 10.73
C GLU A 43 15.60 7.46 10.03
N ALA A 44 15.06 6.26 9.85
CA ALA A 44 15.78 5.17 9.19
C ALA A 44 16.06 5.48 7.72
N VAL A 45 15.09 6.06 7.00
CA VAL A 45 15.15 6.13 5.54
C VAL A 45 15.58 7.52 5.04
N PHE A 46 15.05 8.61 5.60
CA PHE A 46 15.42 9.97 5.19
C PHE A 46 16.71 10.45 5.83
N LEU A 47 16.86 10.23 7.15
CA LEU A 47 18.06 10.66 7.85
C LEU A 47 19.22 9.66 7.70
N ARG A 48 18.98 8.52 7.02
CA ARG A 48 19.92 7.42 6.82
C ARG A 48 20.62 6.99 8.13
N LYS A 49 19.91 7.09 9.26
CA LYS A 49 20.48 6.82 10.59
C LYS A 49 20.73 5.32 10.82
N THR A 50 20.04 4.46 10.08
CA THR A 50 20.13 3.01 10.21
C THR A 50 20.24 2.35 8.84
N GLU A 51 21.46 1.94 8.50
CA GLU A 51 21.72 1.02 7.39
C GLU A 51 22.33 -0.28 7.94
N PRO A 52 21.77 -1.46 7.57
CA PRO A 52 20.63 -1.69 6.69
C PRO A 52 19.29 -1.26 7.33
N VAL A 53 18.34 -0.82 6.50
CA VAL A 53 16.97 -0.47 6.95
C VAL A 53 16.28 -1.72 7.49
N ASP A 54 15.67 -1.61 8.67
CA ASP A 54 14.97 -2.71 9.33
C ASP A 54 13.79 -3.24 8.49
N PHE A 55 13.57 -4.56 8.51
CA PHE A 55 12.52 -5.22 7.73
C PHE A 55 11.11 -4.65 8.02
N LYS A 56 10.80 -4.35 9.28
CA LYS A 56 9.50 -3.77 9.66
C LYS A 56 9.32 -2.37 9.10
N VAL A 57 10.40 -1.58 9.04
CA VAL A 57 10.37 -0.26 8.40
C VAL A 57 10.09 -0.41 6.91
N LYS A 58 10.72 -1.38 6.23
CA LYS A 58 10.45 -1.67 4.82
C LYS A 58 8.97 -2.05 4.59
N CYS A 59 8.42 -2.93 5.42
CA CYS A 59 7.00 -3.32 5.33
C CYS A 59 6.06 -2.15 5.64
N PHE A 60 6.43 -1.28 6.59
CA PHE A 60 5.67 -0.07 6.89
C PHE A 60 5.59 0.86 5.68
N LEU A 61 6.71 1.03 4.95
CA LEU A 61 6.73 1.79 3.70
C LEU A 61 5.84 1.15 2.64
N HIS A 62 5.90 -0.17 2.46
CA HIS A 62 5.02 -0.87 1.52
C HIS A 62 3.54 -0.65 1.83
N CYS A 63 3.13 -0.88 3.08
CA CYS A 63 1.76 -0.64 3.53
C CYS A 63 1.35 0.83 3.31
N SER A 64 2.24 1.77 3.64
CA SER A 64 1.98 3.19 3.46
C SER A 64 1.81 3.54 1.97
N ILE A 65 2.64 3.01 1.08
CA ILE A 65 2.59 3.33 -0.35
C ILE A 65 1.38 2.69 -1.04
N GLU A 66 1.13 1.41 -0.79
CA GLU A 66 0.14 0.62 -1.55
C GLU A 66 -1.26 0.66 -0.95
N GLU A 67 -1.35 0.77 0.38
CA GLU A 67 -2.61 0.58 1.11
C GLU A 67 -3.12 1.86 1.78
N SER A 68 -2.24 2.82 2.11
CA SER A 68 -2.64 4.03 2.83
C SER A 68 -3.28 5.07 1.91
N ILE A 69 -4.54 5.43 2.22
CA ILE A 69 -5.22 6.52 1.51
C ILE A 69 -4.54 7.87 1.73
N ASN A 70 -3.93 8.07 2.90
CA ASN A 70 -3.27 9.33 3.25
C ASN A 70 -2.04 9.54 2.37
N PHE A 71 -1.27 8.48 2.17
CA PHE A 71 -0.09 8.51 1.34
C PHE A 71 -0.49 8.67 -0.13
N ARG A 72 -1.48 7.92 -0.61
CA ARG A 72 -2.00 8.08 -1.98
C ARG A 72 -2.48 9.49 -2.28
N LYS A 73 -3.16 10.14 -1.32
CA LYS A 73 -3.56 11.56 -1.41
C LYS A 73 -2.35 12.48 -1.47
N ALA A 74 -1.35 12.28 -0.62
CA ALA A 74 -0.12 13.09 -0.63
C ALA A 74 0.64 12.97 -1.97
N PHE A 75 0.64 11.78 -2.58
CA PHE A 75 1.30 11.53 -3.87
C PHE A 75 0.51 12.10 -5.05
N ASN A 76 -0.82 12.07 -5.01
CA ASN A 76 -1.66 12.70 -6.02
C ASN A 76 -1.55 14.25 -6.05
N LEU A 77 -0.99 14.87 -5.01
CA LEU A 77 -0.67 16.31 -4.99
C LEU A 77 0.64 16.62 -5.72
N VAL A 78 1.43 15.60 -6.08
CA VAL A 78 2.69 15.75 -6.81
C VAL A 78 2.42 15.51 -8.30
N PRO A 79 2.99 16.33 -9.21
CA PRO A 79 2.70 16.24 -10.63
C PRO A 79 2.91 14.81 -11.17
N PRO A 80 1.97 14.28 -11.97
CA PRO A 80 1.93 12.88 -12.38
C PRO A 80 3.21 12.39 -13.06
N SER A 81 3.96 13.31 -13.70
CA SER A 81 5.21 13.01 -14.40
C SER A 81 6.32 12.41 -13.51
N LYS A 82 6.29 12.60 -12.19
CA LYS A 82 7.26 11.98 -11.25
C LYS A 82 6.70 10.75 -10.54
N VAL A 83 5.40 10.72 -10.30
CA VAL A 83 4.73 9.69 -9.50
C VAL A 83 4.63 8.36 -10.26
N ASP A 84 4.56 8.39 -11.59
CA ASP A 84 4.31 7.16 -12.35
C ASP A 84 5.46 6.16 -12.34
N HIS A 85 6.71 6.56 -12.64
CA HIS A 85 7.79 5.57 -12.83
C HIS A 85 8.20 4.84 -11.53
N CYS A 86 8.23 5.53 -10.39
CA CYS A 86 8.59 4.91 -9.12
C CYS A 86 7.52 3.92 -8.65
N MET A 87 6.24 4.20 -8.89
CA MET A 87 5.15 3.31 -8.47
C MET A 87 5.09 1.99 -9.27
N LEU A 88 5.74 1.96 -10.44
CA LEU A 88 5.87 0.76 -11.28
C LEU A 88 6.97 -0.20 -10.82
N ILE A 89 7.82 0.20 -9.87
CA ILE A 89 8.86 -0.68 -9.33
C ILE A 89 8.19 -1.92 -8.73
N LYS A 90 8.72 -3.09 -9.07
CA LYS A 90 8.30 -4.38 -8.55
C LYS A 90 9.47 -5.13 -7.95
N ASP A 91 9.20 -5.84 -6.86
CA ASP A 91 10.16 -6.72 -6.21
C ASP A 91 9.48 -8.03 -5.78
N GLU A 92 10.27 -9.09 -5.62
CA GLU A 92 9.77 -10.36 -5.09
C GLU A 92 9.38 -10.22 -3.61
N ASP A 93 10.15 -9.44 -2.84
CA ASP A 93 9.81 -9.04 -1.49
C ASP A 93 9.04 -7.73 -1.50
N LYS A 94 7.76 -7.80 -1.12
CA LYS A 94 6.87 -6.63 -1.05
C LYS A 94 7.41 -5.53 -0.12
N CYS A 95 8.08 -5.88 0.96
CA CYS A 95 8.66 -4.90 1.87
C CYS A 95 9.85 -4.20 1.20
N GLU A 96 10.71 -4.95 0.50
CA GLU A 96 11.77 -4.37 -0.30
C GLU A 96 11.23 -3.51 -1.47
N GLU A 97 10.13 -3.93 -2.11
CA GLU A 97 9.40 -3.11 -3.08
C GLU A 97 9.04 -1.74 -2.49
N GLY A 98 8.49 -1.72 -1.27
CA GLY A 98 8.15 -0.48 -0.55
C GLY A 98 9.35 0.44 -0.36
N LEU A 99 10.50 -0.10 0.07
CA LEU A 99 11.73 0.67 0.24
C LEU A 99 12.25 1.23 -1.09
N LYS A 100 12.27 0.42 -2.15
CA LYS A 100 12.75 0.83 -3.48
C LYS A 100 11.87 1.93 -4.08
N LYS A 101 10.54 1.79 -3.98
CA LYS A 101 9.57 2.81 -4.38
C LYS A 101 9.81 4.13 -3.65
N PHE A 102 10.00 4.05 -2.35
CA PHE A 102 10.25 5.22 -1.52
C PHE A 102 11.56 5.93 -1.90
N LYS A 103 12.66 5.17 -2.02
CA LYS A 103 13.97 5.72 -2.43
C LYS A 103 13.88 6.37 -3.81
N CYS A 104 13.25 5.71 -4.79
CA CYS A 104 13.04 6.31 -6.11
C CYS A 104 12.33 7.67 -6.02
N TYR A 105 11.36 7.81 -5.12
CA TYR A 105 10.60 9.03 -4.98
C TYR A 105 11.36 10.17 -4.28
N TYR A 106 12.15 9.85 -3.24
CA TYR A 106 12.74 10.85 -2.33
C TYR A 106 14.26 11.03 -2.46
N ASP A 107 14.99 10.07 -3.02
CA ASP A 107 16.46 10.03 -3.05
C ASP A 107 17.04 10.81 -4.25
N LYS A 108 16.60 12.08 -4.41
CA LYS A 108 17.12 13.01 -5.42
C LYS A 108 18.34 13.79 -4.96
#